data_AF-A0A517NGY9-F1
#
_entry.id   AF-A0A517NGY9-F1
#
_cell.length_a   1.000
_cell.length_b   1.000
_cell.length_c   1.000
_cell.angle_alpha   90.00
_cell.angle_beta   90.00
_cell.angle_gamma   90.00
#
_symmetry.space_group_name_H-M   'P 1'
#
loop_
_entity.id
_entity.type
_entity.pdbx_description
1 polymer ?
#
loop_
_entity_poly.entity_id
_entity_poly.type
_entity_poly.pdbx_seq_one_letter_code
_entity_poly.pdbx_strand_id
1 'polypeptide(L)'
;MSDDQPVSDVSPGVTDSDEGPGWLPAIMAGTVLFGIIGFVMCGFTTWLLFQKRTEFAVRTLNAAYLPEIEQSLLSPEEKADVLDQVSKLAKGMERGKFENWQSAGILQRLQRTPVIAWGELQAIESFAQKNADPDHAAEISKQLSRLRKSVADGNGTSFDFEDVLKPVYVADSSSPSGHRLKQPLDMASIGEVVTLAKLVADREKVPDQTFPDVRIGAIVRDQIQSGTIDGGF
;
A
#
# COMPACT_ATOMS: atom_id res chain seq x y z
N MET A 1 58.27 82.09 -35.86
CA MET A 1 58.46 82.20 -37.32
C MET A 1 59.26 80.96 -37.72
N SER A 2 58.66 79.87 -38.17
CA SER A 2 57.52 79.79 -39.10
C SER A 2 56.26 79.15 -38.51
N ASP A 3 55.14 79.74 -38.87
CA ASP A 3 53.77 79.21 -38.80
C ASP A 3 53.62 77.94 -39.66
N ASP A 4 52.78 77.00 -39.24
CA ASP A 4 51.39 76.89 -39.72
C ASP A 4 50.76 75.56 -39.25
N GLN A 5 49.56 75.64 -38.67
CA GLN A 5 48.58 74.56 -38.70
C GLN A 5 47.49 74.98 -39.69
N PRO A 6 46.84 74.03 -40.40
CA PRO A 6 45.51 73.71 -39.95
C PRO A 6 45.06 72.24 -40.09
N VAL A 7 44.00 72.02 -39.33
CA VAL A 7 43.13 70.87 -39.06
C VAL A 7 42.37 70.33 -40.29
N SER A 8 41.78 69.14 -40.11
CA SER A 8 40.66 68.48 -40.83
C SER A 8 41.11 67.49 -41.93
N ASP A 9 40.61 66.26 -42.05
CA ASP A 9 39.28 65.76 -41.76
C ASP A 9 39.22 64.20 -41.85
N VAL A 10 38.15 63.64 -41.28
CA VAL A 10 37.55 62.29 -41.50
C VAL A 10 38.04 61.06 -40.69
N SER A 11 37.23 60.77 -39.66
CA SER A 11 36.89 59.52 -38.92
C SER A 11 36.75 58.23 -39.77
N PRO A 12 36.33 57.06 -39.22
CA PRO A 12 36.63 56.39 -37.95
C PRO A 12 37.07 54.92 -38.21
N GLY A 13 38.12 54.45 -37.54
CA GLY A 13 38.40 53.01 -37.47
C GLY A 13 37.77 52.41 -36.23
N VAL A 14 36.44 52.29 -36.20
CA VAL A 14 35.76 51.38 -35.27
C VAL A 14 36.37 50.01 -35.51
N THR A 15 37.17 49.52 -34.57
CA THR A 15 37.38 48.08 -34.47
C THR A 15 36.03 47.51 -34.05
N ASP A 16 35.26 47.05 -35.04
CA ASP A 16 34.16 46.12 -34.83
C ASP A 16 34.75 44.94 -34.06
N SER A 17 34.64 44.98 -32.74
CA SER A 17 34.46 43.76 -31.99
C SER A 17 33.07 43.26 -32.38
N ASP A 18 33.01 42.55 -33.50
CA ASP A 18 31.98 41.54 -33.74
C ASP A 18 32.13 40.48 -32.63
N GLU A 19 31.70 40.85 -31.41
CA GLU A 19 31.26 39.90 -30.40
C GLU A 19 29.95 39.29 -30.92
N GLY A 20 30.09 38.45 -31.96
CA GLY A 20 29.02 37.56 -32.37
C GLY A 20 28.54 36.81 -31.12
N PRO A 21 27.22 36.55 -31.00
CA PRO A 21 26.62 36.09 -29.76
C PRO A 21 27.40 34.87 -29.27
N GLY A 22 28.14 35.04 -28.17
CA GLY A 22 29.02 34.01 -27.63
C GLY A 22 28.27 32.71 -27.43
N TRP A 23 28.92 31.56 -27.29
CA TRP A 23 28.23 30.26 -27.28
C TRP A 23 27.27 30.04 -26.08
N LEU A 24 27.16 31.00 -25.16
CA LEU A 24 26.29 30.98 -23.99
C LEU A 24 24.79 30.81 -24.31
N PRO A 25 24.16 31.53 -25.27
CA PRO A 25 22.77 31.28 -25.66
C PRO A 25 22.59 29.91 -26.32
N ALA A 26 23.59 29.38 -27.02
CA ALA A 26 23.54 28.04 -27.59
C ALA A 26 23.61 26.95 -26.50
N ILE A 27 24.45 27.14 -25.48
CA ILE A 27 24.52 26.25 -24.31
C ILE A 27 23.23 26.33 -23.48
N MET A 28 22.68 27.54 -23.28
CA MET A 28 21.38 27.70 -22.61
C MET A 28 20.24 27.06 -23.40
N ALA A 29 20.16 27.29 -24.71
CA ALA A 29 19.17 26.65 -25.57
C ALA A 29 19.32 25.12 -25.55
N GLY A 30 20.56 24.61 -25.57
CA GLY A 30 20.86 23.18 -25.47
C GLY A 30 20.39 22.57 -24.15
N THR A 31 20.70 23.20 -23.02
CA THR A 31 20.29 22.72 -21.69
C THR A 31 18.78 22.76 -21.50
N VAL A 32 18.10 23.80 -22.00
CA VAL A 32 16.62 23.87 -22.01
C VAL A 32 16.02 22.77 -22.88
N LEU A 33 16.59 22.52 -24.06
CA LEU A 33 16.13 21.45 -24.96
C LEU A 33 16.32 20.07 -24.32
N PHE A 34 17.46 19.81 -23.68
CA PHE A 34 17.69 18.56 -22.93
C PHE A 34 16.75 18.43 -21.73
N GLY A 35 16.44 19.52 -21.02
CA GLY A 35 15.44 19.52 -19.95
C GLY A 35 14.05 19.14 -20.44
N ILE A 36 13.62 19.69 -21.59
CA ILE A 36 12.34 19.35 -22.22
C ILE A 36 12.33 17.88 -22.65
N ILE A 37 13.39 17.39 -23.29
CA ILE A 37 13.51 15.98 -23.68
C ILE A 37 13.44 15.07 -22.44
N GLY A 38 14.12 15.43 -21.35
CA GLY A 38 14.06 14.71 -20.09
C GLY A 38 12.65 14.64 -19.51
N PHE A 39 11.91 15.76 -19.54
CA PHE A 39 10.53 15.80 -19.07
C PHE A 39 9.59 14.94 -19.93
N VAL A 40 9.74 14.99 -21.26
CA VAL A 40 8.95 14.16 -22.19
C VAL A 40 9.26 12.67 -21.99
N MET A 41 10.53 12.31 -21.84
CA MET A 41 10.93 10.92 -21.54
C MET A 41 10.36 10.44 -20.20
N CYS A 42 10.39 11.27 -19.16
CA CYS A 42 9.79 10.94 -17.87
C CYS A 42 8.26 10.76 -17.96
N GLY A 43 7.58 11.64 -18.70
CA GLY A 43 6.14 11.51 -18.97
C GLY A 43 5.81 10.24 -19.73
N PHE A 44 6.61 9.89 -20.75
CA PHE A 44 6.43 8.69 -21.56
C PHE A 44 6.68 7.40 -20.76
N THR A 45 7.76 7.32 -19.98
CA THR A 45 8.04 6.15 -19.13
C THR A 45 6.97 6.00 -18.06
N THR A 46 6.51 7.10 -17.48
CA THR A 46 5.39 7.11 -16.53
C THR A 46 4.12 6.56 -17.20
N TRP A 47 3.76 7.05 -18.40
CA TRP A 47 2.61 6.56 -19.16
C TRP A 47 2.70 5.06 -19.46
N LEU A 48 3.88 4.56 -19.87
CA LEU A 48 4.10 3.13 -20.08
C LEU A 48 3.92 2.31 -18.80
N LEU A 49 4.38 2.81 -17.65
CA LEU A 49 4.15 2.17 -16.36
C LEU A 49 2.66 2.16 -15.98
N PHE A 50 1.94 3.25 -16.27
CA PHE A 50 0.50 3.33 -16.05
C PHE A 50 -0.28 2.31 -16.90
N GLN A 51 0.16 2.02 -18.13
CA GLN A 51 -0.45 0.96 -18.95
C GLN A 51 -0.24 -0.45 -18.39
N LYS A 52 0.84 -0.66 -17.63
CA LYS A 52 1.21 -1.97 -17.06
C LYS A 52 0.69 -2.20 -15.64
N ARG A 53 -0.10 -1.28 -15.08
CA ARG A 53 -0.62 -1.38 -13.70
C ARG A 53 -1.48 -2.62 -13.48
N THR A 54 -2.38 -2.95 -14.41
CA THR A 54 -3.21 -4.16 -14.29
C THR A 54 -2.37 -5.43 -14.38
N GLU A 55 -1.36 -5.47 -15.24
CA GLU A 55 -0.44 -6.61 -15.34
C GLU A 55 0.36 -6.81 -14.04
N PHE A 56 0.83 -5.71 -13.44
CA PHE A 56 1.49 -5.75 -12.14
C PHE A 56 0.54 -6.23 -11.03
N ALA A 57 -0.69 -5.72 -10.99
CA ALA A 57 -1.68 -6.12 -10.00
C ALA A 57 -2.01 -7.62 -10.10
N VAL A 58 -2.23 -8.14 -11.31
CA VAL A 58 -2.42 -9.58 -11.57
C VAL A 58 -1.22 -10.38 -11.06
N ARG A 59 0.00 -9.95 -11.38
CA ARG A 59 1.22 -10.62 -10.92
C ARG A 59 1.32 -10.64 -9.40
N THR A 60 1.03 -9.53 -8.73
CA THR A 60 1.03 -9.46 -7.26
C THR A 60 -0.01 -10.39 -6.64
N LEU A 61 -1.23 -10.40 -7.17
CA LEU A 61 -2.30 -11.27 -6.67
C LEU A 61 -1.94 -12.75 -6.85
N ASN A 62 -1.44 -13.14 -8.02
CA ASN A 62 -1.13 -14.53 -8.34
C ASN A 62 0.17 -15.04 -7.67
N ALA A 63 1.22 -14.21 -7.61
CA ALA A 63 2.54 -14.64 -7.16
C ALA A 63 2.78 -14.47 -5.66
N ALA A 64 2.08 -13.54 -5.00
CA ALA A 64 2.29 -13.26 -3.58
C ALA A 64 1.00 -13.49 -2.76
N TYR A 65 -0.09 -12.79 -3.11
CA TYR A 65 -1.26 -12.72 -2.24
C TYR A 65 -2.04 -14.04 -2.15
N LEU A 66 -2.32 -14.71 -3.28
CA LEU A 66 -3.02 -16.00 -3.30
C LEU A 66 -2.24 -17.09 -2.53
N PRO A 67 -0.92 -17.29 -2.77
CA PRO A 67 -0.12 -18.23 -1.97
C PRO A 67 -0.13 -17.92 -0.47
N GLU A 68 -0.07 -16.65 -0.08
CA GLU A 68 -0.15 -16.25 1.33
C GLU A 68 -1.50 -16.63 1.96
N ILE A 69 -2.62 -16.38 1.26
CA ILE A 69 -3.95 -16.77 1.75
C ILE A 69 -4.05 -18.29 1.87
N GLU A 70 -3.50 -19.04 0.92
CA GLU A 70 -3.50 -20.51 0.96
C GLU A 70 -2.75 -21.03 2.20
N GLN A 71 -1.62 -20.41 2.54
CA GLN A 71 -0.80 -20.75 3.72
C GLN A 71 -1.34 -20.16 5.03
N SER A 72 -2.29 -19.23 4.99
CA SER A 72 -2.84 -18.57 6.17
C SER A 72 -3.54 -19.53 7.13
N LEU A 73 -3.75 -19.08 8.37
CA LEU A 73 -4.47 -19.81 9.42
C LEU A 73 -6.00 -19.62 9.36
N LEU A 74 -6.53 -19.10 8.25
CA LEU A 74 -7.98 -18.96 8.06
C LEU A 74 -8.70 -20.30 8.12
N SER A 75 -9.94 -20.27 8.63
CA SER A 75 -10.85 -21.42 8.56
C SER A 75 -10.99 -21.93 7.12
N PRO A 76 -11.14 -23.26 6.89
CA PRO A 76 -11.19 -23.81 5.53
C PRO A 76 -12.28 -23.19 4.64
N GLU A 77 -13.44 -22.86 5.21
CA GLU A 77 -14.55 -22.24 4.49
C GLU A 77 -14.23 -20.80 4.07
N GLU A 78 -13.71 -19.98 5.00
CA GLU A 78 -13.35 -18.59 4.68
C GLU A 78 -12.15 -18.51 3.75
N LYS A 79 -11.17 -19.39 3.93
CA LYS A 79 -10.03 -19.50 3.02
C LYS A 79 -10.50 -19.79 1.60
N ALA A 80 -11.40 -20.75 1.42
CA ALA A 80 -11.95 -21.09 0.11
C ALA A 80 -12.73 -19.91 -0.52
N ASP A 81 -13.56 -19.22 0.26
CA ASP A 81 -14.30 -18.04 -0.20
C ASP A 81 -13.37 -16.90 -0.63
N VAL A 82 -12.38 -16.54 0.20
CA VAL A 82 -11.42 -15.47 -0.13
C VAL A 82 -10.57 -15.84 -1.35
N LEU A 83 -10.07 -17.09 -1.43
CA LEU A 83 -9.30 -17.56 -2.60
C LEU A 83 -10.12 -17.49 -3.88
N ASP A 84 -11.39 -17.91 -3.85
CA ASP A 84 -12.27 -17.84 -5.01
C ASP A 84 -12.51 -16.40 -5.46
N GLN A 85 -12.80 -15.49 -4.52
CA GLN A 85 -12.99 -14.07 -4.80
C GLN A 85 -11.75 -13.42 -5.42
N VAL A 86 -10.57 -13.62 -4.82
CA VAL A 86 -9.30 -13.07 -5.31
C VAL A 86 -8.89 -13.70 -6.66
N SER A 87 -9.11 -15.01 -6.84
CA SER A 87 -8.84 -15.68 -8.13
C SER A 87 -9.75 -15.17 -9.25
N LYS A 88 -11.05 -14.98 -8.97
CA LYS A 88 -12.00 -14.38 -9.92
C LYS A 88 -11.61 -12.95 -10.27
N LEU A 89 -11.16 -12.17 -9.29
CA LEU A 89 -10.65 -10.83 -9.50
C LEU A 89 -9.43 -10.84 -10.44
N ALA A 90 -8.40 -11.64 -10.14
CA ALA A 90 -7.20 -11.74 -10.96
C ALA A 90 -7.53 -12.13 -12.41
N LYS A 91 -8.37 -13.14 -12.62
CA LYS A 91 -8.86 -13.54 -13.96
C LYS A 91 -9.67 -12.44 -14.64
N GLY A 92 -10.41 -11.63 -13.88
CA GLY A 92 -11.15 -10.48 -14.40
C GLY A 92 -10.19 -9.38 -14.89
N MET A 93 -9.15 -9.10 -14.11
CA MET A 93 -8.09 -8.14 -14.47
C MET A 93 -7.31 -8.60 -15.71
N GLU A 94 -6.94 -9.88 -15.79
CA GLU A 94 -6.29 -10.48 -16.98
C GLU A 94 -7.12 -10.35 -18.26
N ARG A 95 -8.45 -10.45 -18.13
CA ARG A 95 -9.40 -10.31 -19.25
C ARG A 95 -9.73 -8.85 -19.59
N GLY A 96 -9.08 -7.88 -18.95
CA GLY A 96 -9.32 -6.45 -19.19
C GLY A 96 -10.68 -5.96 -18.71
N LYS A 97 -11.29 -6.62 -17.70
CA LYS A 97 -12.58 -6.18 -17.13
C LYS A 97 -12.47 -4.93 -16.25
N PHE A 98 -11.25 -4.55 -15.87
CA PHE A 98 -10.98 -3.44 -14.98
C PHE A 98 -10.03 -2.46 -15.65
N GLU A 99 -10.31 -1.17 -15.49
CA GLU A 99 -9.39 -0.12 -15.87
C GLU A 99 -8.19 -0.08 -14.93
N ASN A 100 -7.07 0.46 -15.40
CA ASN A 100 -5.81 0.49 -14.64
C ASN A 100 -5.95 1.16 -13.26
N TRP A 101 -6.80 2.19 -13.14
CA TRP A 101 -7.03 2.87 -11.86
C TRP A 101 -7.88 2.01 -10.90
N GLN A 102 -8.86 1.25 -11.41
CA GLN A 102 -9.66 0.32 -10.62
C GLN A 102 -8.79 -0.81 -10.09
N SER A 103 -7.95 -1.41 -10.94
CA SER A 103 -7.02 -2.46 -10.52
C SER A 103 -6.05 -1.98 -9.44
N ALA A 104 -5.51 -0.76 -9.58
CA ALA A 104 -4.64 -0.17 -8.56
C ALA A 104 -5.40 0.11 -7.25
N GLY A 105 -6.61 0.65 -7.32
CA GLY A 105 -7.44 0.94 -6.15
C GLY A 105 -7.84 -0.31 -5.38
N ILE A 106 -8.26 -1.36 -6.10
CA ILE A 106 -8.56 -2.67 -5.51
C ILE A 106 -7.32 -3.25 -4.82
N LEU A 107 -6.15 -3.21 -5.46
CA LEU A 107 -4.93 -3.75 -4.87
C LEU A 107 -4.53 -3.00 -3.59
N GLN A 108 -4.56 -1.67 -3.59
CA GLN A 108 -4.28 -0.84 -2.42
C GLN A 108 -5.20 -1.17 -1.25
N ARG A 109 -6.49 -1.40 -1.54
CA ARG A 109 -7.47 -1.79 -0.51
C ARG A 109 -7.20 -3.20 0.03
N LEU A 110 -6.98 -4.17 -0.85
CA LEU A 110 -6.66 -5.55 -0.43
C LEU A 110 -5.38 -5.64 0.41
N GLN A 111 -4.36 -4.84 0.11
CA GLN A 111 -3.14 -4.74 0.91
C GLN A 111 -3.38 -4.20 2.32
N ARG A 112 -4.41 -3.35 2.50
CA ARG A 112 -4.81 -2.82 3.80
C ARG A 112 -5.79 -3.73 4.54
N THR A 113 -6.32 -4.76 3.89
CA THR A 113 -7.21 -5.75 4.52
C THR A 113 -6.36 -6.79 5.26
N PRO A 114 -6.56 -7.00 6.59
CA PRO A 114 -5.77 -7.92 7.40
C PRO A 114 -6.12 -9.40 7.17
N VAL A 115 -6.15 -9.90 5.93
CA VAL A 115 -6.62 -11.27 5.62
C VAL A 115 -5.80 -12.35 6.32
N ILE A 116 -4.47 -12.25 6.27
CA ILE A 116 -3.56 -13.23 6.87
C ILE A 116 -3.66 -13.19 8.41
N ALA A 117 -3.55 -11.98 8.96
CA ALA A 117 -3.66 -11.72 10.39
C ALA A 117 -5.04 -12.11 10.97
N TRP A 118 -6.09 -12.16 10.15
CA TRP A 118 -7.42 -12.63 10.57
C TRP A 118 -7.39 -14.08 11.05
N GLY A 119 -6.72 -14.96 10.32
CA GLY A 119 -6.57 -16.37 10.70
C GLY A 119 -5.72 -16.54 11.95
N GLU A 120 -4.69 -15.70 12.11
CA GLU A 120 -3.86 -15.70 13.31
C GLU A 120 -4.68 -15.27 14.55
N LEU A 121 -5.56 -14.28 14.40
CA LEU A 121 -6.48 -13.87 15.45
C LEU A 121 -7.48 -14.99 15.81
N GLN A 122 -7.99 -15.73 14.82
CA GLN A 122 -8.85 -16.91 15.04
C GLN A 122 -8.11 -18.02 15.80
N ALA A 123 -6.82 -18.23 15.51
CA ALA A 123 -6.00 -19.20 16.22
C ALA A 123 -5.79 -18.80 17.70
N ILE A 124 -5.54 -17.51 17.96
CA ILE A 124 -5.42 -16.95 19.32
C ILE A 124 -6.72 -17.10 20.09
N GLU A 125 -7.85 -16.74 19.50
CA GLU A 125 -9.16 -16.86 20.12
C GLU A 125 -9.48 -18.33 20.44
N SER A 126 -9.23 -19.23 19.49
CA SER A 126 -9.43 -20.67 19.68
C SER A 126 -8.54 -21.26 20.78
N PHE A 127 -7.32 -20.74 20.93
CA PHE A 127 -6.43 -21.13 22.01
C PHE A 127 -6.96 -20.62 23.36
N ALA A 128 -7.36 -19.35 23.44
CA ALA A 128 -7.90 -18.74 24.65
C ALA A 128 -9.17 -19.47 25.14
N GLN A 129 -10.09 -19.79 24.22
CA GLN A 129 -11.32 -20.54 24.54
C GLN A 129 -11.06 -21.91 25.17
N LYS A 130 -9.92 -22.55 24.88
CA LYS A 130 -9.56 -23.87 25.39
C LYS A 130 -8.75 -23.84 26.68
N ASN A 131 -8.04 -22.74 26.94
CA ASN A 131 -7.01 -22.69 28.00
C ASN A 131 -7.28 -21.64 29.08
N ALA A 132 -8.19 -20.69 28.86
CA ALA A 132 -8.57 -19.67 29.82
C ALA A 132 -9.87 -20.01 30.54
N ASP A 133 -10.08 -19.43 31.73
CA ASP A 133 -11.38 -19.49 32.41
C ASP A 133 -12.49 -18.85 31.56
N PRO A 134 -13.76 -19.30 31.66
CA PRO A 134 -14.84 -18.85 30.78
C PRO A 134 -15.03 -17.33 30.73
N ASP A 135 -14.94 -16.65 31.88
CA ASP A 135 -15.09 -15.19 31.95
C ASP A 135 -13.94 -14.47 31.23
N HIS A 136 -12.72 -14.99 31.36
CA HIS A 136 -11.55 -14.44 30.70
C HIS A 136 -11.59 -14.70 29.19
N ALA A 137 -11.99 -15.91 28.78
CA ALA A 137 -12.21 -16.24 27.37
C ALA A 137 -13.29 -15.34 26.74
N ALA A 138 -14.37 -15.04 27.46
CA ALA A 138 -15.42 -14.14 26.98
C ALA A 138 -14.90 -12.70 26.79
N GLU A 139 -14.09 -12.18 27.71
CA GLU A 139 -13.47 -10.86 27.58
C GLU A 139 -12.51 -10.80 26.39
N ILE A 140 -11.70 -11.84 26.18
CA ILE A 140 -10.81 -11.97 25.02
C ILE A 140 -11.64 -11.92 23.73
N SER A 141 -12.62 -12.80 23.58
CA SER A 141 -13.48 -12.85 22.39
C SER A 141 -14.18 -11.50 22.13
N LYS A 142 -14.63 -10.82 23.19
CA LYS A 142 -15.21 -9.47 23.08
C LYS A 142 -14.20 -8.49 22.47
N GLN A 143 -13.01 -8.33 23.05
CA GLN A 143 -12.04 -7.36 22.57
C GLN A 143 -11.53 -7.69 21.15
N LEU A 144 -11.34 -8.97 20.82
CA LEU A 144 -10.98 -9.40 19.47
C LEU A 144 -12.12 -9.13 18.47
N SER A 145 -13.38 -9.33 18.85
CA SER A 145 -14.54 -8.99 18.01
C SER A 145 -14.63 -7.49 17.74
N ARG A 146 -14.27 -6.63 18.71
CA ARG A 146 -14.22 -5.17 18.54
C ARG A 146 -13.14 -4.75 17.54
N LEU A 147 -11.98 -5.40 17.57
CA LEU A 147 -10.92 -5.19 16.57
C LEU A 147 -11.38 -5.62 15.17
N ARG A 148 -12.03 -6.77 15.03
CA ARG A 148 -12.61 -7.18 13.73
C ARG A 148 -13.67 -6.19 13.24
N LYS A 149 -14.48 -5.66 14.16
CA LYS A 149 -15.49 -4.65 13.86
C LYS A 149 -14.89 -3.35 13.35
N SER A 150 -13.75 -2.89 13.89
CA SER A 150 -13.11 -1.66 13.39
C SER A 150 -12.71 -1.77 11.92
N VAL A 151 -12.26 -2.95 11.47
CA VAL A 151 -11.95 -3.22 10.05
C VAL A 151 -13.21 -3.26 9.20
N ALA A 152 -14.27 -3.90 9.71
CA ALA A 152 -15.56 -3.96 9.03
C ALA A 152 -16.16 -2.56 8.79
N ASP A 153 -15.92 -1.64 9.73
CA ASP A 153 -16.36 -0.24 9.63
C ASP A 153 -15.41 0.63 8.78
N GLY A 154 -14.33 0.05 8.25
CA GLY A 154 -13.36 0.73 7.38
C GLY A 154 -12.31 1.56 8.13
N ASN A 155 -12.27 1.48 9.46
CA ASN A 155 -11.38 2.27 10.31
C ASN A 155 -10.08 1.52 10.66
N GLY A 156 -10.15 0.20 10.83
CA GLY A 156 -9.01 -0.66 11.10
C GLY A 156 -8.34 -1.20 9.84
N THR A 157 -7.03 -1.41 9.88
CA THR A 157 -6.22 -1.89 8.74
C THR A 157 -5.23 -2.98 9.12
N SER A 158 -4.56 -3.56 8.12
CA SER A 158 -3.47 -4.53 8.31
C SER A 158 -2.39 -4.04 9.27
N PHE A 159 -2.02 -2.77 9.22
CA PHE A 159 -1.04 -2.19 10.14
C PHE A 159 -1.47 -2.27 11.61
N ASP A 160 -2.76 -2.05 11.89
CA ASP A 160 -3.27 -2.16 13.26
C ASP A 160 -3.20 -3.61 13.76
N PHE A 161 -3.45 -4.57 12.87
CA PHE A 161 -3.36 -5.99 13.20
C PHE A 161 -1.91 -6.43 13.42
N GLU A 162 -0.99 -5.98 12.57
CA GLU A 162 0.44 -6.24 12.76
C GLU A 162 0.93 -5.70 14.10
N ASP A 163 0.52 -4.46 14.45
CA ASP A 163 0.86 -3.86 15.74
C ASP A 163 0.27 -4.64 16.92
N VAL A 164 -0.99 -5.06 16.82
CA VAL A 164 -1.69 -5.83 17.86
C VAL A 164 -1.06 -7.22 18.06
N LEU A 165 -0.61 -7.87 16.98
CA LEU A 165 -0.09 -9.24 17.02
C LEU A 165 1.41 -9.34 17.31
N LYS A 166 2.14 -8.21 17.35
CA LYS A 166 3.56 -8.15 17.74
C LYS A 166 3.94 -9.01 18.96
N PRO A 167 3.19 -9.02 20.08
CA PRO A 167 3.55 -9.81 21.26
C PRO A 167 3.61 -11.32 21.01
N VAL A 168 2.89 -11.81 20.01
CA VAL A 168 2.80 -13.24 19.66
C VAL A 168 3.54 -13.56 18.36
N TYR A 169 4.27 -12.62 17.77
CA TYR A 169 5.08 -12.86 16.57
C TYR A 169 6.53 -13.19 16.89
N VAL A 170 7.08 -14.09 16.08
CA VAL A 170 8.50 -14.39 16.01
C VAL A 170 8.97 -14.21 14.57
N ALA A 171 10.18 -13.67 14.40
CA ALA A 171 10.78 -13.50 13.09
C ALA A 171 10.92 -14.84 12.36
N ASP A 172 10.53 -14.87 11.09
CA ASP A 172 10.63 -16.04 10.23
C ASP A 172 10.91 -15.61 8.78
N SER A 173 12.15 -15.81 8.35
CA SER A 173 12.58 -15.47 6.99
C SER A 173 11.99 -16.37 5.90
N SER A 174 11.35 -17.48 6.29
CA SER A 174 10.64 -18.37 5.36
C SER A 174 9.17 -18.00 5.17
N SER A 175 8.63 -17.15 6.06
CA SER A 175 7.28 -16.60 5.93
C SER A 175 7.28 -15.40 4.98
N PRO A 176 6.32 -15.28 4.05
CA PRO A 176 6.17 -14.09 3.20
C PRO A 176 6.02 -12.78 3.99
N SER A 177 5.39 -12.83 5.18
CA SER A 177 5.23 -11.68 6.08
C SER A 177 6.47 -11.39 6.94
N GLY A 178 7.52 -12.22 6.84
CA GLY A 178 8.74 -12.10 7.65
C GLY A 178 8.57 -12.51 9.12
N HIS A 179 7.38 -12.96 9.50
CA HIS A 179 7.07 -13.43 10.85
C HIS A 179 6.05 -14.59 10.83
N ARG A 180 5.92 -15.26 11.97
CA ARG A 180 4.87 -16.24 12.23
C ARG A 180 4.40 -16.14 13.68
N LEU A 181 3.25 -16.75 13.99
CA LEU A 181 2.84 -16.94 15.37
C LEU A 181 3.85 -17.79 16.16
N LYS A 182 4.16 -17.32 17.37
CA LYS A 182 4.92 -18.04 18.39
C LYS A 182 4.21 -19.35 18.71
N GLN A 183 4.98 -20.44 18.76
CA GLN A 183 4.49 -21.75 19.20
C GLN A 183 5.43 -22.32 20.27
N PRO A 184 4.90 -22.79 21.42
CA PRO A 184 3.50 -22.70 21.83
C PRO A 184 3.05 -21.26 22.14
N LEU A 185 1.74 -21.00 22.01
CA LEU A 185 1.13 -19.76 22.49
C LEU A 185 1.08 -19.78 24.02
N ASP A 186 1.14 -18.60 24.63
CA ASP A 186 1.03 -18.42 26.08
C ASP A 186 0.02 -17.31 26.43
N MET A 187 -0.64 -17.45 27.58
CA MET A 187 -1.69 -16.54 28.01
C MET A 187 -1.19 -15.13 28.34
N ALA A 188 0.09 -14.97 28.72
CA ALA A 188 0.65 -13.66 29.01
C ALA A 188 0.74 -12.81 27.73
N SER A 189 1.29 -13.37 26.66
CA SER A 189 1.38 -12.71 25.35
C SER A 189 -0.01 -12.44 24.76
N ILE A 190 -0.98 -13.34 24.96
CA ILE A 190 -2.38 -13.11 24.54
C ILE A 190 -3.02 -11.96 25.32
N GLY A 191 -2.73 -11.82 26.62
CA GLY A 191 -3.20 -10.67 27.41
C GLY A 191 -2.70 -9.33 26.87
N GLU A 192 -1.45 -9.29 26.36
CA GLU A 192 -0.91 -8.11 25.68
C GLU A 192 -1.63 -7.84 24.35
N VAL A 193 -1.84 -8.87 23.53
CA VAL A 193 -2.64 -8.77 22.28
C VAL A 193 -4.02 -8.20 22.55
N VAL A 194 -4.70 -8.67 23.59
CA VAL A 194 -6.05 -8.22 23.98
C VAL A 194 -6.04 -6.77 24.43
N THR A 195 -5.01 -6.36 25.17
CA THR A 195 -4.83 -4.98 25.59
C THR A 195 -4.63 -4.06 24.39
N LEU A 196 -3.80 -4.45 23.42
CA LEU A 196 -3.58 -3.70 22.19
C LEU A 196 -4.84 -3.66 21.31
N ALA A 197 -5.55 -4.78 21.17
CA ALA A 197 -6.82 -4.85 20.44
C ALA A 197 -7.86 -3.89 21.03
N LYS A 198 -7.96 -3.83 22.36
CA LYS A 198 -8.81 -2.87 23.07
C LYS A 198 -8.40 -1.44 22.77
N LEU A 199 -7.10 -1.11 22.81
CA LEU A 199 -6.62 0.25 22.52
C LEU A 199 -6.96 0.69 21.10
N VAL A 200 -6.81 -0.20 20.11
CA VAL A 200 -7.22 0.08 18.72
C VAL A 200 -8.73 0.28 18.63
N ALA A 201 -9.52 -0.61 19.24
CA ALA A 201 -10.98 -0.48 19.23
C ALA A 201 -11.47 0.82 19.92
N ASP A 202 -10.85 1.20 21.03
CA ASP A 202 -11.14 2.42 21.77
C ASP A 202 -10.76 3.67 20.96
N ARG A 203 -9.59 3.65 20.27
CA ARG A 203 -9.16 4.71 19.33
C ARG A 203 -10.20 4.94 18.23
N GLU A 204 -10.73 3.85 17.67
CA GLU A 204 -11.78 3.90 16.64
C GLU A 204 -13.20 4.05 17.19
N LYS A 205 -13.36 4.25 18.50
CA LYS A 205 -14.65 4.44 19.18
C LYS A 205 -15.65 3.31 18.94
N VAL A 206 -15.15 2.08 18.75
CA VAL A 206 -16.01 0.89 18.65
C VAL A 206 -16.65 0.64 20.02
N PRO A 207 -17.98 0.46 20.13
CA PRO A 207 -18.63 0.21 21.41
C PRO A 207 -18.02 -0.99 22.19
N ASP A 208 -17.98 -0.92 23.52
CA ASP A 208 -17.49 -2.01 24.38
C ASP A 208 -18.56 -3.09 24.57
N GLN A 209 -18.81 -3.84 23.51
CA GLN A 209 -19.73 -4.98 23.48
C GLN A 209 -19.20 -6.05 22.52
N THR A 210 -19.73 -7.26 22.64
CA THR A 210 -19.43 -8.33 21.70
C THR A 210 -20.17 -8.08 20.38
N PHE A 211 -19.46 -8.25 19.27
CA PHE A 211 -20.05 -8.16 17.93
C PHE A 211 -20.27 -9.55 17.33
N PRO A 212 -21.25 -9.70 16.41
CA PRO A 212 -21.37 -10.91 15.61
C PRO A 212 -20.07 -11.21 14.86
N ASP A 213 -19.83 -12.50 14.59
CA ASP A 213 -18.66 -12.92 13.85
C ASP A 213 -18.64 -12.27 12.47
N VAL A 214 -17.62 -11.44 12.22
CA VAL A 214 -17.44 -10.74 10.96
C VAL A 214 -16.61 -11.62 10.06
N ARG A 215 -17.20 -12.03 8.93
CA ARG A 215 -16.51 -12.88 7.95
C ARG A 215 -15.54 -12.06 7.11
N ILE A 216 -14.27 -12.46 7.08
CA ILE A 216 -13.25 -11.75 6.28
C ILE A 216 -13.58 -11.76 4.78
N GLY A 217 -14.24 -12.82 4.30
CA GLY A 217 -14.69 -12.92 2.91
C GLY A 217 -15.72 -11.85 2.52
N ALA A 218 -16.53 -11.36 3.47
CA ALA A 218 -17.44 -10.24 3.21
C ALA A 218 -16.67 -8.92 3.10
N ILE A 219 -15.70 -8.68 4.00
CA ILE A 219 -14.84 -7.49 3.96
C ILE A 219 -14.05 -7.45 2.65
N VAL A 220 -13.44 -8.58 2.23
CA VAL A 220 -12.71 -8.67 0.97
C VAL A 220 -13.59 -8.30 -0.22
N ARG A 221 -14.81 -8.83 -0.28
CA ARG A 221 -15.78 -8.50 -1.33
C ARG A 221 -16.09 -7.01 -1.38
N ASP A 222 -16.38 -6.42 -0.21
CA ASP A 222 -16.72 -5.00 -0.09
C ASP A 222 -15.54 -4.11 -0.49
N GLN A 223 -14.30 -4.50 -0.15
CA GLN A 223 -13.10 -3.77 -0.57
C GLN A 223 -12.83 -3.88 -2.07
N ILE A 224 -13.10 -5.04 -2.69
CA ILE A 224 -13.02 -5.19 -4.16
C ILE A 224 -14.07 -4.31 -4.84
N GLN A 225 -15.31 -4.30 -4.33
CA GLN A 225 -16.37 -3.47 -4.89
C GLN A 225 -16.05 -1.98 -4.73
N SER A 226 -15.65 -1.55 -3.53
CA SER A 226 -15.26 -0.17 -3.27
C SER A 226 -14.07 0.26 -4.12
N GLY A 227 -13.08 -0.61 -4.32
CA GLY A 227 -11.94 -0.35 -5.21
C GLY A 227 -12.33 -0.20 -6.68
N THR A 228 -13.43 -0.84 -7.10
CA THR A 228 -13.97 -0.73 -8.46
C THR A 228 -14.71 0.60 -8.68
N ILE A 229 -15.41 1.09 -7.64
CA ILE A 229 -16.26 2.29 -7.70
C ILE A 229 -15.44 3.55 -7.40
N ASP A 230 -14.73 3.54 -6.27
CA ASP A 230 -14.09 4.73 -5.68
C ASP A 230 -12.57 4.76 -5.93
N GLY A 231 -11.97 3.64 -6.34
CA GLY A 231 -10.53 3.52 -6.50
C GLY A 231 -9.82 3.30 -5.16
N GLY A 232 -8.62 3.87 -5.00
CA GLY A 232 -7.82 3.76 -3.77
C GLY A 232 -8.39 4.54 -2.59
N PHE A 233 -7.63 4.59 -1.49
CA PHE A 233 -7.81 5.60 -0.44
C PHE A 233 -6.99 6.85 -0.78
#